data_AF-A0A3M1LLJ9-F1
#
_entry.id   AF-A0A3M1LLJ9-F1
#
_cell.length_a   1.000
_cell.length_b   1.000
_cell.length_c   1.000
_cell.angle_alpha   90.00
_cell.angle_beta   90.00
_cell.angle_gamma   90.00
#
_symmetry.space_group_name_H-M   'P 1'
#
loop_
_entity.id
_entity.type
_entity.pdbx_description
1 polymer ?
#
loop_
_entity_poly.entity_id
_entity_poly.type
_entity_poly.pdbx_seq_one_letter_code
_entity_poly.pdbx_strand_id
1 'polypeptide(L)' 'MIGIIAVRFNIVIPAFVAPPVPGLEGVLRHWRMAFEYFPSFWEWVTSIGGISLIVFLFLLAYRNLPLFENPELETSKHA' A
#
# COMPACT_ATOMS: atom_id res chain seq x y z
N MET A 1 11.57 5.68 -2.45
CA MET A 1 10.42 4.90 -2.94
C MET A 1 10.83 3.56 -3.55
N ILE A 2 11.69 3.53 -4.58
CA ILE A 2 12.10 2.28 -5.26
C ILE A 2 12.65 1.21 -4.30
N GLY A 3 13.49 1.57 -3.33
CA GLY A 3 14.00 0.60 -2.33
C GLY A 3 12.92 0.00 -1.44
N ILE A 4 11.90 0.77 -1.04
CA ILE A 4 10.79 0.28 -0.22
C ILE A 4 9.95 -0.72 -1.02
N ILE A 5 9.71 -0.40 -2.30
CA ILE A 5 8.97 -1.27 -3.23
C ILE A 5 9.75 -2.58 -3.45
N ALA A 6 11.05 -2.51 -3.69
CA ALA A 6 11.91 -3.67 -3.89
C ALA A 6 11.96 -4.59 -2.66
N VAL A 7 12.09 -4.03 -1.46
CA VAL A 7 12.07 -4.82 -0.21
C VAL A 7 10.72 -5.50 -0.01
N ARG A 8 9.60 -4.81 -0.29
CA ARG A 8 8.28 -5.44 -0.20
C ARG A 8 8.10 -6.58 -1.19
N PHE A 9 8.54 -6.41 -2.44
CA PHE A 9 8.54 -7.51 -3.40
C PHE A 9 9.42 -8.68 -2.96
N ASN A 10 10.59 -8.41 -2.39
CA ASN A 10 11.52 -9.44 -1.91
C ASN A 10 10.97 -10.24 -0.70
N ILE A 11 10.03 -9.70 0.06
CA ILE A 11 9.37 -10.42 1.17
C ILE A 11 8.14 -11.17 0.65
N VAL A 12 7.35 -10.52 -0.22
CA VAL A 12 6.07 -11.04 -0.69
C VAL A 12 6.25 -12.19 -1.68
N ILE A 13 7.08 -12.02 -2.71
CA ILE A 13 7.20 -13.01 -3.80
C ILE A 13 7.72 -14.37 -3.28
N PRO A 14 8.83 -14.44 -2.51
CA PRO A 14 9.34 -15.74 -2.06
C PRO A 14 8.37 -16.49 -1.14
N ALA A 15 7.57 -15.76 -0.35
CA ALA A 15 6.56 -16.37 0.51
C ALA A 15 5.44 -17.08 -0.27
N PHE A 16 5.22 -16.71 -1.53
CA PHE A 16 4.22 -17.35 -2.41
C PHE A 16 4.83 -18.34 -3.41
N VAL A 17 6.14 -18.24 -3.68
CA VAL A 17 6.83 -19.07 -4.69
C VAL A 17 7.62 -20.22 -4.07
N ALA A 18 8.14 -20.06 -2.85
CA ALA A 18 8.84 -21.15 -2.17
C ALA A 18 7.82 -22.04 -1.43
N PRO A 19 7.63 -23.31 -1.82
CA PRO A 19 6.74 -24.20 -1.09
C PRO A 19 7.28 -24.43 0.33
N PRO A 20 6.44 -24.31 1.37
CA PRO A 20 6.87 -24.50 2.76
C PRO A 20 7.26 -25.95 3.08
N VAL A 21 6.78 -26.90 2.28
CA VAL A 21 7.11 -28.33 2.37
C VAL A 21 7.68 -28.77 1.02
N PRO A 22 8.91 -29.32 0.97
CA PRO A 22 9.51 -29.78 -0.27
C PRO A 22 8.69 -30.92 -0.91
N GLY A 23 8.44 -30.83 -2.21
CA GLY A 23 7.65 -31.81 -2.97
C GLY A 23 6.13 -31.64 -2.93
N LEU A 24 5.62 -30.64 -2.20
CA LEU A 24 4.18 -30.37 -2.09
C LEU A 24 3.56 -29.92 -3.43
N GLU A 25 4.35 -29.24 -4.26
CA GLU A 25 4.04 -28.85 -5.64
C GLU A 25 3.72 -30.04 -6.56
N GLY A 26 4.27 -31.23 -6.28
CA GLY A 26 3.98 -32.45 -7.06
C GLY A 26 2.62 -33.07 -6.75
N VAL A 27 2.09 -32.83 -5.54
CA VAL A 27 0.84 -33.40 -5.01
C VAL A 27 -0.34 -32.44 -5.20
N LEU A 28 -0.12 -31.14 -5.00
CA LEU A 28 -1.14 -30.10 -5.17
C LEU A 28 -1.10 -29.53 -6.59
N ARG A 29 -1.71 -30.24 -7.54
CA ARG A 29 -1.74 -29.84 -8.98
C ARG A 29 -2.86 -28.87 -9.35
N HIS A 30 -3.55 -28.30 -8.37
CA HIS A 30 -4.67 -27.40 -8.63
C HIS A 30 -4.16 -25.98 -8.89
N TRP A 31 -4.69 -25.28 -9.90
CA TRP A 31 -4.24 -23.95 -10.32
C TRP A 31 -4.25 -22.88 -9.20
N ARG A 32 -5.13 -23.05 -8.20
CA ARG A 32 -5.23 -22.18 -7.01
C ARG A 32 -4.16 -22.44 -5.96
N MET A 33 -3.39 -23.51 -6.10
CA MET A 33 -2.34 -23.97 -5.19
C MET A 33 -0.98 -23.98 -5.91
N ALA A 34 -0.91 -23.38 -7.10
CA ALA A 34 0.34 -23.20 -7.82
C ALA A 34 1.22 -22.19 -7.07
N PHE A 35 2.48 -22.53 -6.88
CA PHE A 35 3.49 -21.69 -6.23
C PHE A 35 4.09 -20.67 -7.22
N GLU A 36 3.24 -20.03 -8.01
CA GLU A 36 3.63 -19.01 -8.98
C GLU A 36 2.85 -17.73 -8.65
N TYR A 37 3.57 -16.68 -8.23
CA TYR A 37 2.97 -15.38 -7.96
C TYR A 37 3.60 -14.32 -8.84
N PHE A 38 2.77 -13.76 -9.72
CA PHE A 38 3.07 -12.52 -10.42
C PHE A 38 1.87 -11.58 -10.27
N PRO A 39 2.08 -10.31 -9.88
CA PRO A 39 0.96 -9.43 -9.58
C PRO A 39 0.06 -9.23 -10.80
N SER A 40 -1.24 -9.42 -10.60
CA SER A 40 -2.21 -9.26 -11.69
C SER A 40 -2.52 -7.78 -11.97
N PHE A 41 -3.06 -7.48 -13.15
CA PHE A 41 -3.49 -6.12 -13.50
C PHE A 41 -4.44 -5.51 -12.45
N TRP A 42 -5.37 -6.29 -11.93
CA TRP A 42 -6.31 -5.83 -10.90
C TRP A 42 -5.63 -5.52 -9.57
N GLU A 43 -4.63 -6.31 -9.17
CA GLU A 43 -3.84 -6.04 -7.96
C GLU A 43 -3.07 -4.73 -8.08
N TRP A 44 -2.55 -4.42 -9.27
CA TRP A 44 -1.93 -3.11 -9.55
C TRP A 44 -2.93 -1.98 -9.43
N VAL A 45 -4.11 -2.12 -10.03
CA VAL A 45 -5.19 -1.11 -9.96
C VAL A 45 -5.62 -0.88 -8.50
N THR A 46 -5.81 -1.94 -7.71
CA THR A 46 -6.16 -1.79 -6.29
C THR A 46 -5.05 -1.14 -5.47
N SER A 47 -3.78 -1.44 -5.78
CA SER A 47 -2.64 -0.83 -5.09
C SER A 47 -2.54 0.67 -5.37
N ILE A 48 -2.68 1.06 -6.65
CA ILE A 48 -2.71 2.46 -7.06
C ILE A 48 -3.92 3.16 -6.44
N GLY A 49 -5.11 2.54 -6.52
CA GLY A 49 -6.33 3.07 -5.92
C GLY A 49 -6.22 3.29 -4.41
N GLY A 50 -5.56 2.38 -3.69
CA GLY A 50 -5.29 2.54 -2.26
C GLY A 50 -4.39 3.74 -1.96
N ILE A 51 -3.32 3.93 -2.74
CA ILE A 51 -2.45 5.12 -2.61
C ILE A 51 -3.25 6.39 -2.90
N SER A 52 -4.02 6.41 -3.99
CA SER A 52 -4.88 7.54 -4.36
C SER A 52 -5.91 7.86 -3.28
N LEU A 53 -6.51 6.85 -2.64
CA LEU A 53 -7.47 7.02 -1.56
C LEU A 53 -6.82 7.65 -0.33
N ILE A 54 -5.63 7.21 0.05
CA ILE A 54 -4.87 7.79 1.18
C ILE A 54 -4.56 9.27 0.90
N VAL A 55 -4.07 9.59 -0.30
CA VAL A 55 -3.79 10.97 -0.71
C VAL A 55 -5.08 11.80 -0.72
N PHE A 56 -6.18 11.25 -1.23
CA PHE A 56 -7.47 11.92 -1.24
C PHE A 56 -7.96 12.24 0.17
N LEU A 57 -7.90 11.29 1.09
CA LEU A 57 -8.27 11.50 2.49
C LEU A 57 -7.35 12.52 3.17
N PHE A 58 -6.05 12.49 2.89
CA PHE A 58 -5.11 13.48 3.38
C PHE A 58 -5.46 14.89 2.90
N LEU A 59 -5.75 15.07 1.61
CA LEU A 59 -6.17 16.35 1.05
C LEU A 59 -7.51 16.83 1.62
N LEU A 60 -8.45 15.89 1.81
CA LEU A 60 -9.73 16.19 2.44
C LEU A 60 -9.54 16.68 3.88
N ALA A 61 -8.71 15.99 4.67
CA ALA A 61 -8.36 16.41 6.02
C ALA A 61 -7.64 17.77 6.01
N TYR A 62 -6.67 17.96 5.12
CA TYR A 62 -5.91 19.20 5.00
C TYR A 62 -6.80 20.42 4.73
N ARG A 63 -7.85 20.24 3.92
CA ARG A 63 -8.81 21.29 3.62
C ARG A 63 -9.78 21.59 4.77
N ASN A 64 -10.18 20.57 5.54
CA ASN A 64 -11.26 20.70 6.52
C ASN A 64 -10.76 20.95 7.95
N LEU A 65 -9.53 20.54 8.28
CA LEU A 65 -8.95 20.77 9.60
C LEU A 65 -8.17 22.08 9.60
N PRO A 66 -8.33 22.92 10.64
CA PRO A 66 -7.47 24.08 10.86
C PRO A 66 -6.09 23.61 11.34
N LEU A 67 -5.26 23.17 10.39
CA LEU A 67 -3.90 22.66 10.66
C LEU A 67 -2.93 23.76 11.06
N PHE A 68 -3.23 24.99 10.67
CA PHE A 68 -2.49 26.18 11.06
C PHE A 68 -3.42 27.03 11.92
N GLU A 69 -3.17 27.05 13.21
CA GLU A 69 -3.64 28.11 14.08
C GLU A 69 -3.02 29.40 13.54
N ASN A 70 -3.83 30.43 13.24
CA ASN A 70 -3.32 31.72 12.77
C ASN A 70 -3.08 32.62 13.99
N PRO A 71 -1.87 32.67 14.58
CA PRO A 71 -1.56 33.58 15.69
C PRO A 71 -1.72 35.07 15.28
N GLU A 72 -1.67 35.37 13.98
CA GLU A 72 -1.86 36.72 13.44
C GLU A 72 -3.28 37.28 13.63
N LEU A 73 -4.29 36.44 13.87
CA LEU A 73 -5.67 36.87 14.11
C LEU A 73 -5.97 37.14 15.60
N GLU A 74 -5.11 36.71 16.52
CA GLU A 74 -5.24 37.05 17.96
C GLU A 74 -4.69 38.44 18.27
N THR A 75 -3.56 38.84 17.66
CA THR A 75 -2.96 40.16 17.89
C THR A 75 -3.78 41.31 17.33
N SER A 76 -4.55 41.08 16.25
CA SER A 76 -5.47 42.07 15.66
C SER A 76 -6.75 42.29 16.47
N LYS A 77 -7.16 41.36 17.36
CA LYS A 77 -8.35 41.53 18.20
C LYS A 77 -8.09 42.36 19.46
N HIS A 78 -6.82 42.59 19.80
CA HIS A 78 -6.38 43.29 21.00
C HIS A 78 -5.65 44.62 20.71
N ALA A 79 -5.59 45.05 19.45
CA ALA A 79 -5.10 46.36 19.02
C ALA A 79 -6.26 47.25 18.55
#